data_AF-A0A1G3HYS4-F1
#
_entry.id   AF-A0A1G3HYS4-F1
#
_cell.length_a   1.000
_cell.length_b   1.000
_cell.length_c   1.000
_cell.angle_alpha   90.00
_cell.angle_beta   90.00
_cell.angle_gamma   90.00
#
_symmetry.space_group_name_H-M   'P 1'
#
loop_
_entity.id
_entity.type
_entity.pdbx_description
1 polymer ?
#
loop_
_entity_poly.entity_id
_entity_poly.type
_entity_poly.pdbx_seq_one_letter_code
_entity_poly.pdbx_strand_id
1 'polypeptide(L)' 'MDPGIVILLIVGGVIALGIVIGLCMAAFTGAVFLFGFAAEQGFLGLAAYIACWVFFFPVMLIICIIVGIILLWVAHNSN' A
#
# COMPACT_ATOMS: atom_id res chain seq x y z
N MET A 1 6.81 -25.87 -25.96
CA MET A 1 7.40 -24.72 -25.23
C MET A 1 8.68 -25.21 -24.61
N ASP A 2 9.80 -24.52 -24.85
CA ASP A 2 11.08 -24.87 -24.23
C ASP A 2 10.95 -24.81 -22.70
N PRO A 3 11.42 -25.83 -21.96
CA PRO A 3 11.37 -25.85 -20.50
C PRO A 3 11.95 -24.58 -19.86
N GLY A 4 12.97 -23.97 -20.49
CA GLY A 4 13.56 -22.71 -20.04
C GLY A 4 12.59 -21.53 -20.06
N ILE A 5 11.71 -21.43 -21.06
CA ILE A 5 10.70 -20.36 -21.16
C ILE A 5 9.64 -20.53 -20.07
N VAL A 6 9.23 -21.77 -19.80
CA VAL A 6 8.25 -22.08 -18.74
C VAL A 6 8.80 -21.66 -17.37
N ILE A 7 10.06 -21.97 -17.09
CA ILE A 7 10.72 -21.58 -15.83
C ILE A 7 10.79 -20.05 -15.70
N LEU A 8 11.16 -19.33 -16.76
CA LEU A 8 11.22 -17.85 -16.73
C LEU A 8 9.86 -17.22 -16.46
N LEU A 9 8.78 -17.74 -17.04
CA LEU A 9 7.43 -17.26 -16.79
C LEU A 9 7.00 -17.50 -15.34
N ILE A 10 7.32 -18.66 -14.77
CA ILE A 10 7.02 -18.98 -13.37
C ILE A 10 7.78 -18.02 -12.44
N VAL A 11 9.09 -17.87 -12.65
CA VAL A 11 9.92 -16.98 -11.81
C VAL A 11 9.43 -15.53 -11.91
N GLY A 12 9.18 -15.05 -13.14
CA GLY A 12 8.64 -13.71 -13.36
C GLY A 12 7.28 -13.51 -12.69
N GLY A 13 6.39 -14.50 -12.78
CA GLY A 13 5.08 -14.48 -12.14
C GLY A 13 5.16 -14.43 -10.62
N VAL A 14 6.03 -15.23 -10.00
CA VAL A 14 6.22 -15.25 -8.55
C VAL A 14 6.79 -13.91 -8.05
N ILE A 15 7.77 -13.35 -8.76
CA ILE A 15 8.33 -12.03 -8.41
C ILE A 15 7.25 -10.95 -8.52
N ALA A 16 6.50 -10.92 -9.62
CA ALA A 16 5.42 -9.96 -9.80
C ALA A 16 4.36 -10.07 -8.69
N LEU A 17 3.98 -11.29 -8.31
CA LEU A 17 3.06 -11.53 -7.19
C LEU A 17 3.63 -11.01 -5.87
N GLY A 18 4.91 -11.26 -5.58
CA GLY A 18 5.58 -10.76 -4.38
C GLY A 18 5.56 -9.24 -4.28
N ILE A 19 5.81 -8.54 -5.39
CA ILE A 19 5.75 -7.07 -5.45
C ILE A 19 4.33 -6.59 -5.21
N VAL A 20 3.33 -7.21 -5.85
CA VAL A 20 1.92 -6.82 -5.69
C VAL A 20 1.47 -7.00 -4.25
N ILE A 21 1.81 -8.11 -3.60
CA ILE A 21 1.49 -8.36 -2.19
C ILE A 21 2.13 -7.30 -1.30
N GLY A 22 3.42 -7.00 -1.52
CA GLY A 22 4.12 -5.95 -0.77
C GLY A 22 3.47 -4.57 -0.92
N LEU A 23 3.06 -4.21 -2.15
CA LEU A 23 2.35 -2.96 -2.43
C LEU A 23 0.98 -2.92 -1.74
N CYS A 24 0.23 -4.02 -1.76
CA CYS A 24 -1.05 -4.11 -1.05
C CYS A 24 -0.85 -3.95 0.46
N MET A 25 0.13 -4.63 1.06
CA MET A 25 0.43 -4.50 2.48
C MET A 25 0.77 -3.06 2.87
N ALA A 26 1.59 -2.38 2.06
CA ALA A 26 1.90 -0.96 2.24
C ALA A 26 0.63 -0.10 2.14
N ALA A 27 -0.17 -0.27 1.08
CA ALA A 27 -1.40 0.49 0.89
C ALA A 27 -2.35 0.36 2.08
N PHE A 28 -2.58 -0.85 2.59
CA PHE A 28 -3.45 -1.09 3.75
C PHE A 28 -2.87 -0.46 5.03
N THR A 29 -1.58 -0.66 5.28
CA THR A 29 -0.91 -0.11 6.47
C THR A 29 -1.01 1.42 6.50
N GLY A 30 -0.68 2.08 5.38
CA GLY A 30 -0.79 3.52 5.29
C GLY A 30 -2.23 4.02 5.32
N ALA A 31 -3.18 3.30 4.72
CA ALA A 31 -4.60 3.66 4.77
C ALA A 31 -5.15 3.65 6.20
N VAL A 32 -4.83 2.62 7.00
CA VAL A 32 -5.25 2.51 8.40
C VAL A 32 -4.60 3.59 9.26
N PHE A 33 -3.30 3.84 9.07
CA PHE A 33 -2.60 4.89 9.80
C PHE A 33 -3.19 6.28 9.52
N LEU A 34 -3.39 6.63 8.24
CA LEU A 34 -3.96 7.91 7.85
C LEU A 34 -5.42 8.06 8.28
N PHE A 35 -6.18 6.96 8.32
CA PHE A 35 -7.52 6.97 8.89
C PHE A 35 -7.49 7.30 10.39
N GLY A 36 -6.60 6.66 11.15
CA GLY A 36 -6.39 6.96 12.57
C GLY A 36 -6.00 8.42 12.79
N PHE A 37 -5.02 8.90 12.02
CA PHE A 37 -4.59 10.31 12.04
C PHE A 37 -5.72 11.29 11.70
N ALA A 38 -6.56 10.96 10.71
CA ALA A 38 -7.73 11.77 10.36
C ALA A 38 -8.80 11.75 11.45
N ALA A 39 -8.96 10.63 12.17
CA ALA A 39 -9.89 10.50 13.29
C ALA A 39 -9.47 11.38 14.49
N GLU A 40 -8.16 11.53 14.73
CA GLU A 40 -7.64 12.43 15.78
C GLU A 40 -7.96 13.91 15.52
N GLN A 41 -8.14 14.30 14.25
CA GLN A 41 -8.55 15.66 13.86
C GLN A 41 -10.07 15.89 14.00
N GLY A 42 -10.80 14.89 14.50
CA GLY A 42 -12.25 14.93 14.67
C GLY A 42 -13.02 14.74 13.36
N PHE A 43 -14.30 15.12 13.38
CA PHE A 43 -15.24 14.83 12.29
C PHE A 43 -14.79 15.39 10.92
N LEU A 44 -14.23 16.61 10.90
CA LEU A 44 -13.77 17.24 9.66
C LEU A 44 -12.61 16.46 9.02
N GLY A 45 -11.68 15.95 9.82
CA GLY A 45 -10.55 15.15 9.33
C GLY A 45 -11.03 13.85 8.70
N LEU A 46 -11.95 13.14 9.36
CA LEU A 46 -12.54 11.91 8.84
C LEU A 46 -13.31 12.16 7.53
N ALA A 47 -14.10 13.24 7.48
CA ALA A 47 -14.84 13.62 6.27
C ALA A 47 -13.90 13.96 5.11
N ALA A 48 -12.81 14.68 5.37
CA ALA A 48 -11.78 14.98 4.36
C ALA A 48 -11.09 13.71 3.86
N TYR A 49 -10.74 12.78 4.76
CA TYR A 49 -10.15 11.49 4.39
C TYR A 49 -11.06 10.70 3.43
N ILE A 50 -12.34 10.57 3.76
CA ILE A 50 -13.31 9.88 2.90
C ILE A 50 -13.52 10.63 1.58
N ALA A 51 -13.59 11.97 1.61
CA ALA A 51 -13.68 12.78 0.40
C ALA A 51 -12.46 12.58 -0.51
N CYS A 52 -11.24 12.51 0.04
CA CYS A 52 -10.01 12.22 -0.72
C CYS A 52 -10.06 10.84 -1.39
N TRP A 53 -10.63 9.82 -0.73
CA TRP A 53 -10.83 8.51 -1.35
C TRP A 53 -11.83 8.54 -2.51
N VAL A 54 -12.88 9.35 -2.43
CA VAL A 54 -13.92 9.44 -3.47
C VAL A 54 -13.48 10.28 -4.66
N PHE A 55 -12.92 11.47 -4.42
CA PHE A 55 -12.58 12.45 -5.47
C PHE A 55 -11.15 12.30 -6.00
N PHE A 56 -10.24 11.78 -5.19
CA PHE A 56 -8.81 11.70 -5.51
C PHE A 56 -8.27 10.28 -5.27
N PHE A 57 -9.08 9.24 -5.53
CA PHE A 57 -8.73 7.84 -5.33
C PHE A 57 -7.29 7.48 -5.73
N PRO A 58 -6.80 7.78 -6.96
CA PRO A 58 -5.45 7.40 -7.35
C PRO A 58 -4.36 8.11 -6.53
N VAL A 59 -4.57 9.38 -6.18
CA VAL A 59 -3.62 10.15 -5.36
C VAL A 59 -3.62 9.63 -3.94
N MET A 60 -4.80 9.37 -3.37
CA MET A 60 -4.93 8.83 -2.02
C MET A 60 -4.25 7.46 -1.90
N LEU A 61 -4.44 6.59 -2.89
CA LEU A 61 -3.81 5.27 -2.93
C LEU A 61 -2.27 5.38 -2.97
N ILE A 62 -1.71 6.31 -3.75
CA ILE A 62 -0.26 6.57 -3.77
C ILE A 62 0.24 7.04 -2.40
N ILE A 63 -0.47 7.99 -1.77
CA ILE A 63 -0.10 8.49 -0.44
C ILE A 63 -0.13 7.34 0.59
N CYS A 64 -1.17 6.51 0.57
CA CYS A 64 -1.25 5.33 1.42
C CYS A 64 -0.08 4.36 1.22
N ILE A 65 0.32 4.09 -0.03
CA ILE A 65 1.48 3.24 -0.32
C ILE A 65 2.76 3.86 0.24
N ILE A 66 3.00 5.16 0.02
CA ILE A 66 4.21 5.84 0.50
C ILE A 66 4.29 5.79 2.02
N VAL A 67 3.21 6.18 2.71
CA VAL A 67 3.14 6.17 4.18
C VAL A 67 3.31 4.73 4.70
N GLY A 68 2.66 3.76 4.06
CA GLY A 68 2.78 2.35 4.42
C GLY A 68 4.19 1.80 4.28
N ILE A 69 4.89 2.12 3.19
CA ILE A 69 6.31 1.73 2.99
C ILE A 69 7.17 2.30 4.11
N ILE A 70 6.99 3.58 4.47
CA ILE A 70 7.74 4.22 5.54
C ILE A 70 7.48 3.52 6.88
N LEU A 71 6.20 3.25 7.21
CA LEU A 71 5.84 2.59 8.46
C LEU A 71 6.36 1.16 8.55
N LEU A 72 6.26 0.39 7.48
CA LEU A 72 6.80 -0.97 7.42
C LEU A 72 8.33 -0.97 7.52
N TRP A 73 9.00 -0.01 6.91
CA TRP A 73 10.45 0.17 7.05
C TRP A 73 10.83 0.50 8.49
N VAL A 74 10.13 1.44 9.14
CA VAL A 74 10.36 1.77 10.56
C VAL A 74 10.16 0.53 11.43
N ALA A 75 9.06 -0.20 11.24
CA ALA A 75 8.75 -1.41 12.01
C ALA A 75 9.80 -2.52 11.85
N HIS A 76 10.41 -2.64 10.67
CA HIS A 76 11.50 -3.59 10.43
C HIS A 76 12.79 -3.18 11.16
N ASN A 77 13.12 -1.88 11.22
CA ASN A 77 14.34 -1.39 11.86
C ASN A 77 14.21 -1.23 13.39
N SER A 78 13.00 -1.35 13.93
CA SER A 78 12.75 -1.31 15.39
C SER A 78 12.88 -2.68 16.08
N ASN A 79 13.09 -3.75 15.32
CA ASN A 79 13.33 -5.12 15.82
C ASN A 79 14.83 -5.45 15.82
#